data_AF-A0A925WE59-F1
#
_entry.id   AF-A0A925WE59-F1
#
_cell.length_a   1.000
_cell.length_b   1.000
_cell.length_c   1.000
_cell.angle_alpha   90.00
_cell.angle_beta   90.00
_cell.angle_gamma   90.00
#
_symmetry.space_group_name_H-M   'P 1'
#
loop_
_entity.id
_entity.type
_entity.pdbx_description
1 polymer ?
#
loop_
_entity_poly.entity_id
_entity_poly.type
_entity_poly.pdbx_seq_one_letter_code
_entity_poly.pdbx_strand_id
1 'polypeptide(L)'
;MNCRYPGFSRFVGSIAFSAIVAAIGASAQPQQVVSGQREFRPGAITRAEDVPASRLRAQLDRLPAAARLRAGAWLKNIHFTDHDLQTMQADSDGGIFYVDSFTQAAEAFPAAGEPATAQAAMPVSPLPSGLVFHSKPGAPNVIYLNFVGATISGTAWNTSARPTFQAVAFSTDSDFATFSDGEQTAIKRIWERVAEDYAPFNVDVTTEAPTSPGTRTATALITRSTDATGAPNPSSTAGGIAYINVFGSANNSYYSPAWVYYDNLSNLE
;
A
#
# COMPACT_ATOMS: atom_id res chain seq x y z
N MET A 1 36.11 44.54 -73.22
CA MET A 1 36.21 45.82 -72.48
C MET A 1 36.03 45.50 -71.00
N ASN A 2 37.15 45.42 -70.27
CA ASN A 2 37.52 46.27 -69.12
C ASN A 2 36.54 46.15 -67.93
N CYS A 3 36.92 45.89 -66.68
CA CYS A 3 38.22 45.84 -66.01
C CYS A 3 38.02 45.28 -64.58
N ARG A 4 39.10 44.68 -64.05
CA ARG A 4 39.54 44.65 -62.62
C ARG A 4 38.71 43.95 -61.55
N TYR A 5 39.31 42.90 -60.98
CA TYR A 5 39.41 42.69 -59.52
C TYR A 5 40.87 42.38 -59.15
N PRO A 6 41.50 43.11 -58.20
CA PRO A 6 42.62 42.61 -57.39
C PRO A 6 42.03 41.86 -56.18
N GLY A 7 42.65 40.87 -55.53
CA GLY A 7 44.06 40.53 -55.37
C GLY A 7 44.30 40.23 -53.88
N PHE A 8 45.29 39.37 -53.60
CA PHE A 8 45.81 38.91 -52.29
C PHE A 8 45.13 37.68 -51.65
N SER A 9 45.83 36.66 -51.13
CA SER A 9 47.25 36.29 -51.18
C SER A 9 47.42 34.90 -50.55
N ARG A 10 48.13 34.01 -51.25
CA ARG A 10 49.21 33.07 -50.84
C ARG A 10 49.18 32.50 -49.39
N PHE A 11 49.50 31.23 -49.09
CA PHE A 11 50.32 30.22 -49.77
C PHE A 11 50.23 28.90 -48.94
N VAL A 12 50.31 27.76 -49.63
CA VAL A 12 51.08 26.53 -49.31
C VAL A 12 50.88 25.86 -47.93
N GLY A 13 50.64 24.54 -47.82
CA GLY A 13 50.69 23.48 -48.81
C GLY A 13 50.63 22.08 -48.18
N SER A 14 50.78 21.11 -49.08
CA SER A 14 51.11 19.70 -48.88
C SER A 14 50.07 18.77 -48.22
N ILE A 15 49.47 17.99 -49.11
CA ILE A 15 48.65 16.79 -48.90
C ILE A 15 49.56 15.67 -48.40
N ALA A 16 49.19 15.03 -47.28
CA ALA A 16 49.70 13.73 -46.88
C ALA A 16 48.54 12.74 -46.81
N PHE A 17 48.65 11.67 -47.59
CA PHE A 17 47.81 10.48 -47.50
C PHE A 17 48.15 9.74 -46.20
N SER A 18 47.20 9.63 -45.27
CA SER A 18 47.32 8.74 -44.11
C SER A 18 46.21 7.70 -44.15
N ALA A 19 46.66 6.44 -44.14
CA ALA A 19 45.85 5.24 -44.07
C ALA A 19 45.00 5.21 -42.79
N ILE A 20 43.72 4.89 -42.93
CA ILE A 20 42.80 4.63 -41.81
C ILE A 20 43.10 3.22 -41.30
N VAL A 21 43.75 3.13 -40.14
CA VAL A 21 43.80 1.91 -39.33
C VAL A 21 42.63 1.96 -38.35
N ALA A 22 41.65 1.07 -38.54
CA ALA A 22 40.54 0.91 -37.62
C ALA A 22 41.01 0.24 -36.32
N ALA A 23 41.14 1.03 -35.25
CA ALA A 23 41.28 0.49 -33.90
C ALA A 23 39.88 0.16 -33.38
N ILE A 24 39.54 -1.14 -33.36
CA ILE A 24 38.36 -1.65 -32.65
C ILE A 24 38.69 -1.55 -31.16
N GLY A 25 38.40 -0.40 -30.55
CA GLY A 25 38.40 -0.26 -29.11
C GLY A 25 37.20 -1.02 -28.56
N ALA A 26 37.44 -2.20 -28.00
CA ALA A 26 36.46 -2.85 -27.14
C ALA A 26 36.30 -1.99 -25.88
N SER A 27 35.38 -1.03 -25.93
CA SER A 27 34.90 -0.38 -24.72
C SER A 27 34.16 -1.43 -23.91
N ALA A 28 34.83 -2.01 -22.92
CA ALA A 28 34.17 -2.73 -21.84
C ALA A 28 33.29 -1.71 -21.11
N GLN A 29 32.02 -1.62 -21.50
CA GLN A 29 31.03 -0.96 -20.67
C GLN A 29 31.05 -1.66 -19.31
N PRO A 30 31.20 -0.95 -18.18
CA PRO A 30 31.02 -1.58 -16.90
C PRO A 30 29.63 -2.22 -16.91
N GLN A 31 29.58 -3.55 -16.79
CA GLN A 31 28.34 -4.25 -16.51
C GLN A 31 27.70 -3.52 -15.33
N GLN A 32 26.55 -2.90 -15.58
CA GLN A 32 25.71 -2.49 -14.47
C GLN A 32 25.45 -3.75 -13.67
N VAL A 33 26.06 -3.81 -12.48
CA VAL A 33 25.67 -4.77 -11.47
C VAL A 33 24.22 -4.42 -11.21
N VAL A 34 23.29 -5.22 -11.75
CA VAL A 34 21.93 -5.27 -11.26
C VAL A 34 22.12 -5.60 -9.78
N SER A 35 22.02 -4.60 -8.92
CA SER A 35 22.09 -4.81 -7.48
C SER A 35 20.97 -5.79 -7.18
N GLY A 36 21.31 -7.05 -6.95
CA GLY A 36 20.32 -8.06 -6.58
C GLY A 36 19.54 -7.51 -5.39
N GLN A 37 18.20 -7.55 -5.48
CA GLN A 37 17.35 -7.16 -4.37
C GLN A 37 17.81 -7.92 -3.12
N ARG A 38 18.25 -7.19 -2.09
CA ARG A 38 18.64 -7.84 -0.85
C ARG A 38 17.39 -8.32 -0.15
N GLU A 39 17.40 -9.58 0.25
CA GLU A 39 16.36 -10.19 1.07
C GLU A 39 16.84 -10.32 2.51
N PHE A 40 15.97 -10.00 3.45
CA PHE A 40 16.18 -10.16 4.89
C PHE A 40 15.27 -11.28 5.37
N ARG A 41 15.86 -12.45 5.58
CA ARG A 41 15.17 -13.60 6.17
C ARG A 41 14.96 -13.40 7.67
N PRO A 42 14.00 -14.09 8.30
CA PRO A 42 13.88 -14.10 9.75
C PRO A 42 15.22 -14.40 10.41
N GLY A 43 15.61 -13.57 11.37
CA GLY A 43 16.90 -13.62 12.07
C GLY A 43 18.01 -12.77 11.45
N ALA A 44 17.87 -12.28 10.21
CA ALA A 44 18.90 -11.46 9.56
C ALA A 44 19.06 -10.07 10.20
N ILE A 45 17.95 -9.49 10.67
CA ILE A 45 17.91 -8.24 11.41
C ILE A 45 17.58 -8.57 12.85
N THR A 46 18.51 -8.33 13.78
CA THR A 46 18.29 -8.64 15.20
C THR A 46 18.12 -7.39 16.04
N ARG A 47 18.62 -6.27 15.54
CA ARG A 47 18.56 -4.97 16.17
C ARG A 47 18.10 -3.94 15.14
N ALA A 48 17.50 -2.86 15.62
CA ALA A 48 17.13 -1.73 14.77
C ALA A 48 18.33 -1.21 13.98
N GLU A 49 19.53 -1.27 14.57
CA GLU A 49 20.75 -0.82 13.92
C GLU A 49 21.27 -1.70 12.79
N ASP A 50 20.70 -2.88 12.59
CA ASP A 50 21.05 -3.77 11.48
C ASP A 50 20.25 -3.40 10.22
N VAL A 51 19.16 -2.64 10.36
CA VAL A 51 18.32 -2.21 9.22
C VAL A 51 19.12 -1.25 8.33
N PRO A 52 19.17 -1.49 7.00
CA PRO A 52 19.84 -0.59 6.06
C PRO A 52 19.31 0.84 6.15
N ALA A 53 20.15 1.80 5.74
CA ALA A 53 19.76 3.20 5.65
C ALA A 53 18.47 3.35 4.82
N SER A 54 17.41 3.80 5.47
CA SER A 54 16.05 3.85 4.94
C SER A 54 15.20 4.80 5.80
N ARG A 55 13.99 5.11 5.35
CA ARG A 55 13.00 5.85 6.17
C ARG A 55 12.70 5.11 7.47
N LEU A 56 12.45 3.79 7.37
CA LEU A 56 12.22 2.93 8.53
C LEU A 56 13.38 3.05 9.52
N ARG A 57 14.62 2.90 9.04
CA ARG A 57 15.80 3.02 9.90
C ARG A 57 15.86 4.37 10.64
N ALA A 58 15.63 5.47 9.93
CA ALA A 58 15.62 6.79 10.54
C ALA A 58 14.49 6.96 11.59
N GLN A 59 13.34 6.29 11.42
CA GLN A 59 12.28 6.26 12.45
C GLN A 59 12.75 5.47 13.68
N LEU A 60 13.33 4.28 13.49
CA LEU A 60 13.82 3.44 14.57
C LEU A 60 14.90 4.11 15.42
N ASP A 61 15.81 4.87 14.80
CA ASP A 61 16.88 5.59 15.49
C ASP A 61 16.35 6.71 16.41
N ARG A 62 15.12 7.20 16.18
CA ARG A 62 14.46 8.21 17.01
C ARG A 62 13.62 7.60 18.14
N LEU A 63 13.37 6.30 18.11
CA LEU A 63 12.57 5.64 19.13
C LEU A 63 13.31 5.60 20.48
N PRO A 64 12.58 5.70 21.61
CA PRO A 64 13.11 5.35 22.92
C PRO A 64 13.69 3.94 22.95
N ALA A 65 14.67 3.70 23.82
CA ALA A 65 15.41 2.43 23.86
C ALA A 65 14.48 1.19 23.95
N ALA A 66 13.45 1.24 24.79
CA ALA A 66 12.49 0.14 24.94
C ALA A 66 11.70 -0.14 23.64
N ALA A 67 11.20 0.90 22.98
CA ALA A 67 10.50 0.77 21.71
C ALA A 67 11.42 0.25 20.59
N ARG A 68 12.68 0.71 20.56
CA ARG A 68 13.69 0.23 19.61
C ARG A 68 14.00 -1.25 19.78
N LEU A 69 14.05 -1.74 21.03
CA LEU A 69 14.22 -3.16 21.33
C LEU A 69 13.01 -3.98 20.86
N ARG A 70 11.79 -3.49 21.09
CA ARG A 70 10.56 -4.13 20.57
C ARG A 70 10.56 -4.21 19.04
N ALA A 71 10.94 -3.12 18.36
CA ALA A 71 11.07 -3.10 16.91
C ALA A 71 12.12 -4.10 16.38
N GLY A 72 13.31 -4.15 17.01
CA GLY A 72 14.32 -5.15 16.65
C GLY A 72 13.82 -6.59 16.81
N ALA A 73 13.11 -6.87 17.91
CA ALA A 73 12.49 -8.17 18.14
C ALA A 73 11.38 -8.50 17.11
N TRP A 74 10.63 -7.50 16.65
CA TRP A 74 9.64 -7.66 15.58
C TRP A 74 10.31 -8.00 14.26
N LEU A 75 11.26 -7.17 13.83
CA LEU A 75 11.98 -7.31 12.55
C LEU A 75 12.73 -8.64 12.47
N LYS A 76 13.22 -9.15 13.60
CA LYS A 76 13.85 -10.47 13.70
C LYS A 76 12.94 -11.61 13.24
N ASN A 77 11.62 -11.48 13.37
CA ASN A 77 10.67 -12.56 13.12
C ASN A 77 9.93 -12.44 11.78
N ILE A 78 10.30 -11.49 10.92
CA ILE A 78 9.65 -11.29 9.62
C ILE A 78 10.65 -11.44 8.47
N HIS A 79 10.11 -11.77 7.30
CA HIS A 79 10.83 -11.69 6.03
C HIS A 79 10.46 -10.37 5.33
N PHE A 80 11.43 -9.68 4.76
CA PHE A 80 11.21 -8.52 3.91
C PHE A 80 12.40 -8.29 2.97
N THR A 81 12.24 -7.41 2.00
CA THR A 81 13.23 -7.05 0.97
C THR A 81 13.65 -5.59 1.09
N ASP A 82 14.70 -5.20 0.37
CA ASP A 82 15.05 -3.78 0.23
C ASP A 82 13.90 -2.93 -0.36
N HIS A 83 13.00 -3.52 -1.15
CA HIS A 83 11.85 -2.79 -1.71
C HIS A 83 10.81 -2.48 -0.64
N ASP A 84 10.55 -3.42 0.27
CA ASP A 84 9.60 -3.27 1.37
C ASP A 84 9.99 -2.12 2.30
N LEU A 85 11.28 -1.83 2.46
CA LEU A 85 11.78 -0.71 3.27
C LEU A 85 11.27 0.68 2.81
N GLN A 86 10.74 0.78 1.59
CA GLN A 86 10.14 2.01 1.06
C GLN A 86 8.75 2.27 1.66
N THR A 87 8.02 1.21 2.02
CA THR A 87 6.64 1.28 2.51
C THR A 87 6.52 0.90 3.99
N MET A 88 7.54 0.25 4.57
CA MET A 88 7.57 -0.07 6.01
C MET A 88 7.79 1.18 6.87
N GLN A 89 7.02 1.27 7.96
CA GLN A 89 7.16 2.30 8.99
C GLN A 89 7.10 1.68 10.39
N ALA A 90 7.56 2.46 11.38
CA ALA A 90 7.51 2.10 12.79
C ALA A 90 6.65 3.10 13.58
N ASP A 91 5.80 2.58 14.47
CA ASP A 91 5.10 3.42 15.44
C ASP A 91 6.01 3.78 16.63
N SER A 92 5.51 4.64 17.52
CA SER A 92 6.25 5.10 18.71
C SER A 92 6.63 3.99 19.69
N ASP A 93 5.88 2.89 19.68
CA ASP A 93 6.07 1.74 20.55
C ASP A 93 6.99 0.69 19.92
N GLY A 94 7.36 0.85 18.66
CA GLY A 94 8.20 -0.08 17.90
C GLY A 94 7.41 -1.14 17.14
N GLY A 95 6.09 -0.98 16.98
CA GLY A 95 5.30 -1.80 16.07
C GLY A 95 5.63 -1.49 14.61
N ILE A 96 5.72 -2.52 13.78
CA ILE A 96 6.11 -2.40 12.37
C ILE A 96 4.88 -2.63 11.48
N PHE A 97 4.64 -1.70 10.57
CA PHE A 97 3.48 -1.74 9.67
C PHE A 97 3.86 -1.31 8.25
N TYR A 98 3.11 -1.79 7.27
CA TYR A 98 3.17 -1.29 5.90
C TYR A 98 2.31 -0.04 5.75
N VAL A 99 2.79 0.88 4.92
CA VAL A 99 2.07 2.05 4.45
C VAL A 99 2.14 2.10 2.93
N ASP A 100 1.05 1.71 2.31
CA ASP A 100 0.95 1.67 0.86
C ASP A 100 0.73 3.08 0.32
N SER A 101 1.76 3.67 -0.26
CA SER A 101 1.75 5.06 -0.71
C SER A 101 1.95 5.09 -2.21
N PHE A 102 0.87 5.25 -2.97
CA PHE A 102 0.97 5.42 -4.42
C PHE A 102 1.15 6.88 -4.77
N THR A 103 2.11 7.19 -5.64
CA THR A 103 2.13 8.51 -6.29
C THR A 103 1.07 8.46 -7.39
N GLN A 104 -0.08 9.09 -7.15
CA GLN A 104 -1.17 9.11 -8.12
C GLN A 104 -0.74 9.88 -9.38
N ALA A 105 -0.53 9.16 -10.49
CA ALA A 105 -0.53 9.78 -11.80
C ALA A 105 -2.00 10.06 -12.14
N ALA A 106 -2.35 11.34 -12.30
CA ALA A 106 -3.70 11.75 -12.64
C ALA A 106 -4.00 11.34 -14.09
N GLU A 107 -4.60 10.17 -14.27
CA GLU A 107 -5.25 9.80 -15.53
C GLU A 107 -6.75 9.62 -15.28
N ALA A 108 -7.54 10.52 -15.87
CA ALA A 108 -8.99 10.46 -15.84
C ALA A 108 -9.46 9.50 -16.94
N PHE A 109 -10.03 8.37 -16.54
CA PHE A 109 -10.75 7.48 -17.45
C PHE A 109 -12.25 7.70 -17.32
N PRO A 110 -13.02 7.70 -18.44
CA PRO A 110 -14.47 7.79 -18.38
C PRO A 110 -15.04 6.50 -17.79
N ALA A 111 -15.90 6.63 -16.77
CA ALA A 111 -16.65 5.51 -16.21
C ALA A 111 -17.58 4.92 -17.28
N ALA A 112 -17.33 3.67 -17.68
CA ALA A 112 -18.25 2.92 -18.52
C ALA A 112 -19.40 2.41 -17.64
N GLY A 113 -20.54 3.11 -17.68
CA GLY A 113 -21.77 2.69 -17.02
C GLY A 113 -22.48 1.61 -17.83
N GLU A 114 -22.54 0.39 -17.30
CA GLU A 114 -23.55 -0.57 -17.75
C GLU A 114 -24.92 -0.20 -17.17
N PRO A 115 -26.03 -0.38 -17.91
CA PRO A 115 -27.37 -0.15 -17.39
C PRO A 115 -27.73 -1.24 -16.38
N ALA A 116 -27.51 -0.98 -15.10
CA ALA A 116 -28.09 -1.76 -14.01
C ALA A 116 -29.51 -1.24 -13.71
N THR A 117 -30.45 -2.15 -13.46
CA THR A 117 -31.75 -1.81 -12.90
C THR A 117 -31.55 -1.22 -11.50
N ALA A 118 -31.90 0.05 -11.30
CA ALA A 118 -31.66 0.77 -10.06
C ALA A 118 -32.28 0.04 -8.85
N GLN A 119 -31.44 -0.45 -7.95
CA GLN A 119 -31.85 -1.01 -6.66
C GLN A 119 -32.10 0.13 -5.65
N ALA A 120 -33.00 -0.10 -4.69
CA ALA A 120 -33.21 0.87 -3.61
C ALA A 120 -31.99 0.93 -2.69
N ALA A 121 -31.71 2.10 -2.13
CA ALA A 121 -30.66 2.26 -1.12
C ALA A 121 -30.96 1.38 0.11
N MET A 122 -29.94 0.71 0.64
CA MET A 122 -30.08 -0.20 1.78
C MET A 122 -29.38 0.36 3.03
N PRO A 123 -29.86 0.12 4.25
CA PRO A 123 -29.21 0.63 5.45
C PRO A 123 -27.80 0.03 5.63
N VAL A 124 -26.86 0.82 6.15
CA VAL A 124 -25.51 0.35 6.52
C VAL A 124 -25.56 -0.61 7.71
N SER A 125 -26.46 -0.37 8.67
CA SER A 125 -26.59 -1.18 9.88
C SER A 125 -28.06 -1.37 10.28
N PRO A 126 -28.51 -2.62 10.59
CA PRO A 126 -27.76 -3.86 10.40
C PRO A 126 -27.46 -4.12 8.92
N LEU A 127 -26.35 -4.81 8.63
CA LEU A 127 -25.98 -5.13 7.25
C LEU A 127 -27.09 -5.98 6.61
N PRO A 128 -27.66 -5.59 5.45
CA PRO A 128 -28.74 -6.32 4.82
C PRO A 128 -28.28 -7.69 4.33
N SER A 129 -29.17 -8.69 4.36
CA SER A 129 -28.84 -10.06 3.93
C SER A 129 -28.33 -10.16 2.49
N GLY A 130 -28.74 -9.26 1.60
CA GLY A 130 -28.24 -9.18 0.23
C GLY A 130 -26.78 -8.70 0.10
N LEU A 131 -26.19 -8.18 1.18
CA LEU A 131 -24.79 -7.76 1.28
C LEU A 131 -23.99 -8.62 2.27
N VAL A 132 -24.57 -9.71 2.78
CA VAL A 132 -23.88 -10.69 3.62
C VAL A 132 -23.32 -11.79 2.71
N PHE A 133 -22.00 -11.83 2.59
CA PHE A 133 -21.30 -12.77 1.72
C PHE A 133 -20.27 -13.59 2.50
N HIS A 134 -20.05 -14.82 2.08
CA HIS A 134 -19.02 -15.72 2.62
C HIS A 134 -18.45 -16.54 1.47
N SER A 135 -17.12 -16.57 1.35
CA SER A 135 -16.47 -17.40 0.34
C SER A 135 -16.37 -18.86 0.79
N LYS A 136 -16.24 -19.09 2.10
CA LYS A 136 -16.07 -20.43 2.68
C LYS A 136 -16.54 -20.50 4.13
N PRO A 137 -17.87 -20.48 4.38
CA PRO A 137 -18.43 -20.55 5.73
C PRO A 137 -17.84 -21.69 6.57
N GLY A 138 -17.43 -21.39 7.80
CA GLY A 138 -16.86 -22.36 8.73
C GLY A 138 -15.36 -22.63 8.58
N ALA A 139 -14.67 -21.94 7.67
CA ALA A 139 -13.20 -21.98 7.65
C ALA A 139 -12.61 -21.42 8.98
N PRO A 140 -11.48 -21.97 9.46
CA PRO A 140 -10.87 -21.55 10.73
C PRO A 140 -10.13 -20.21 10.65
N ASN A 141 -9.94 -19.69 9.44
CA ASN A 141 -9.33 -18.38 9.17
C ASN A 141 -10.39 -17.50 8.55
N VAL A 142 -10.48 -16.26 8.99
CA VAL A 142 -11.48 -15.31 8.50
C VAL A 142 -10.78 -14.03 8.05
N ILE A 143 -11.14 -13.52 6.88
CA ILE A 143 -10.89 -12.14 6.45
C ILE A 143 -12.24 -11.44 6.43
N TYR A 144 -12.45 -10.55 7.39
CA TYR A 144 -13.65 -9.74 7.48
C TYR A 144 -13.42 -8.41 6.74
N LEU A 145 -14.18 -8.19 5.67
CA LEU A 145 -14.24 -6.94 4.92
C LEU A 145 -15.30 -6.02 5.53
N ASN A 146 -14.86 -5.07 6.33
CA ASN A 146 -15.74 -4.12 7.02
C ASN A 146 -16.01 -2.89 6.17
N PHE A 147 -17.22 -2.81 5.61
CA PHE A 147 -17.73 -1.65 4.87
C PHE A 147 -18.62 -0.72 5.71
N VAL A 148 -18.98 -1.11 6.94
CA VAL A 148 -19.97 -0.40 7.77
C VAL A 148 -19.35 0.66 8.69
N GLY A 149 -18.02 0.77 8.69
CA GLY A 149 -17.28 1.65 9.58
C GLY A 149 -17.00 1.01 10.95
N ALA A 150 -16.31 1.73 11.82
CA ALA A 150 -15.99 1.29 13.18
C ALA A 150 -15.47 2.44 14.04
N THR A 151 -15.69 2.34 15.35
CA THR A 151 -14.98 3.16 16.34
C THR A 151 -13.71 2.42 16.76
N ILE A 152 -12.55 2.96 16.40
CA ILE A 152 -11.24 2.36 16.72
C ILE A 152 -10.64 3.08 17.93
N SER A 153 -10.53 2.36 19.04
CA SER A 153 -9.98 2.82 20.31
C SER A 153 -9.24 1.68 21.02
N GLY A 154 -8.21 2.00 21.81
CA GLY A 154 -7.47 1.00 22.59
C GLY A 154 -6.61 0.05 21.75
N THR A 155 -6.34 0.40 20.49
CA THR A 155 -5.45 -0.35 19.58
C THR A 155 -4.12 0.37 19.43
N ALA A 156 -3.14 -0.29 18.81
CA ALA A 156 -1.83 0.29 18.51
C ALA A 156 -1.93 1.59 17.68
N TRP A 157 -2.98 1.72 16.87
CA TRP A 157 -3.27 2.93 16.09
C TRP A 157 -3.53 4.16 16.96
N ASN A 158 -3.90 3.99 18.24
CA ASN A 158 -4.20 5.09 19.16
C ASN A 158 -2.99 5.54 19.99
N THR A 159 -1.92 4.74 20.07
CA THR A 159 -0.86 4.90 21.09
C THR A 159 -0.10 6.23 21.02
N SER A 160 0.16 6.73 19.81
CA SER A 160 0.80 8.06 19.59
C SER A 160 -0.05 8.99 18.73
N ALA A 161 -1.32 8.67 18.63
CA ALA A 161 -2.26 9.45 17.86
C ALA A 161 -3.45 9.83 18.74
N ARG A 162 -4.62 9.93 18.13
CA ARG A 162 -5.85 10.27 18.83
C ARG A 162 -6.36 9.06 19.62
N PRO A 163 -7.04 9.29 20.77
CA PRO A 163 -7.57 8.20 21.60
C PRO A 163 -8.66 7.40 20.90
N THR A 164 -9.29 7.97 19.87
CA THR A 164 -10.36 7.33 19.12
C THR A 164 -10.40 7.85 17.68
N PHE A 165 -10.66 6.94 16.74
CA PHE A 165 -11.01 7.24 15.36
C PHE A 165 -12.43 6.74 15.09
N GLN A 166 -13.29 7.60 14.54
CA GLN A 166 -14.66 7.26 14.16
C GLN A 166 -14.70 7.02 12.65
N ALA A 167 -14.23 5.85 12.22
CA ALA A 167 -14.22 5.50 10.81
C ALA A 167 -15.66 5.32 10.31
N VAL A 168 -15.99 6.04 9.24
CA VAL A 168 -17.31 6.00 8.63
C VAL A 168 -17.44 4.83 7.66
N ALA A 169 -18.67 4.52 7.25
CA ALA A 169 -18.95 3.52 6.24
C ALA A 169 -18.30 3.85 4.89
N PHE A 170 -18.18 2.84 4.04
CA PHE A 170 -17.89 3.02 2.63
C PHE A 170 -19.02 3.84 1.96
N SER A 171 -18.65 4.85 1.18
CA SER A 171 -19.62 5.66 0.43
C SER A 171 -18.92 6.36 -0.73
N THR A 172 -19.62 6.46 -1.85
CA THR A 172 -19.25 7.13 -3.09
C THR A 172 -20.10 8.37 -3.34
N ASP A 173 -21.21 8.53 -2.61
CA ASP A 173 -22.14 9.67 -2.68
C ASP A 173 -22.15 10.54 -1.41
N SER A 174 -21.29 10.23 -0.43
CA SER A 174 -21.18 10.86 0.88
C SER A 174 -22.39 10.65 1.83
N ASP A 175 -23.28 9.69 1.53
CA ASP A 175 -24.22 9.15 2.51
C ASP A 175 -23.57 7.96 3.25
N PHE A 176 -23.38 8.11 4.56
CA PHE A 176 -22.80 7.05 5.41
C PHE A 176 -23.87 6.26 6.19
N ALA A 177 -25.15 6.54 5.96
CA ALA A 177 -26.27 5.85 6.59
C ALA A 177 -26.86 4.76 5.70
N THR A 178 -26.74 4.90 4.38
CA THR A 178 -27.22 3.92 3.40
C THR A 178 -26.17 3.57 2.36
N PHE A 179 -26.31 2.41 1.73
CA PHE A 179 -25.57 2.02 0.54
C PHE A 179 -26.45 2.20 -0.69
N SER A 180 -26.02 3.06 -1.61
CA SER A 180 -26.64 3.22 -2.94
C SER A 180 -26.53 1.94 -3.77
N ASP A 181 -27.28 1.85 -4.88
CA ASP A 181 -27.20 0.71 -5.81
C ASP A 181 -25.77 0.49 -6.35
N GLY A 182 -25.08 1.59 -6.68
CA GLY A 182 -23.69 1.57 -7.12
C GLY A 182 -22.76 1.02 -6.04
N GLU A 183 -22.97 1.40 -4.80
CA GLU A 183 -22.17 0.91 -3.67
C GLU A 183 -22.45 -0.56 -3.34
N GLN A 184 -23.71 -0.99 -3.41
CA GLN A 184 -24.07 -2.40 -3.28
C GLN A 184 -23.34 -3.26 -4.32
N THR A 185 -23.31 -2.79 -5.57
CA THR A 185 -22.57 -3.44 -6.66
C THR A 185 -21.06 -3.43 -6.40
N ALA A 186 -20.50 -2.30 -5.94
CA ALA A 186 -19.08 -2.18 -5.63
C ALA A 186 -18.66 -3.12 -4.48
N ILE A 187 -19.42 -3.17 -3.37
CA ILE A 187 -19.17 -4.05 -2.23
C ILE A 187 -19.13 -5.50 -2.68
N LYS A 188 -20.10 -5.94 -3.49
CA LYS A 188 -20.14 -7.30 -4.03
C LYS A 188 -18.90 -7.60 -4.89
N ARG A 189 -18.54 -6.72 -5.83
CA ARG A 189 -17.37 -6.91 -6.71
C ARG A 189 -16.05 -6.94 -5.94
N ILE A 190 -15.89 -6.07 -4.94
CA ILE A 190 -14.71 -6.06 -4.06
C ILE A 190 -14.64 -7.39 -3.31
N TRP A 191 -15.75 -7.85 -2.73
CA TRP A 191 -15.79 -9.15 -2.06
C TRP A 191 -15.45 -10.30 -3.01
N GLU A 192 -16.00 -10.32 -4.23
CA GLU A 192 -15.72 -11.36 -5.23
C GLU A 192 -14.22 -11.43 -5.57
N ARG A 193 -13.57 -10.30 -5.82
CA ARG A 193 -12.13 -10.24 -6.13
C ARG A 193 -11.26 -10.72 -4.97
N VAL A 194 -11.54 -10.26 -3.75
CA VAL A 194 -10.78 -10.73 -2.57
C VAL A 194 -11.06 -12.21 -2.31
N ALA A 195 -12.30 -12.66 -2.47
CA ALA A 195 -12.65 -14.07 -2.33
C ALA A 195 -11.93 -14.95 -3.36
N GLU A 196 -11.77 -14.48 -4.60
CA GLU A 196 -11.03 -15.16 -5.67
C GLU A 196 -9.54 -15.31 -5.32
N ASP A 197 -8.88 -14.22 -4.92
CA ASP A 197 -7.45 -14.23 -4.55
C ASP A 197 -7.15 -15.19 -3.39
N TYR A 198 -8.12 -15.33 -2.47
CA TYR A 198 -7.99 -16.21 -1.32
C TYR A 198 -8.60 -17.61 -1.51
N ALA A 199 -9.18 -17.92 -2.68
CA ALA A 199 -9.82 -19.21 -2.97
C ALA A 199 -8.91 -20.44 -2.79
N PRO A 200 -7.58 -20.38 -3.06
CA PRO A 200 -6.69 -21.52 -2.82
C PRO A 200 -6.50 -21.86 -1.34
N PHE A 201 -6.85 -20.97 -0.41
CA PHE A 201 -6.57 -21.12 1.01
C PHE A 201 -7.80 -21.59 1.80
N ASN A 202 -7.56 -22.12 3.00
CA ASN A 202 -8.63 -22.45 3.93
C ASN A 202 -9.07 -21.21 4.73
N VAL A 203 -9.63 -20.22 4.03
CA VAL A 203 -10.02 -18.91 4.56
C VAL A 203 -11.45 -18.59 4.13
N ASP A 204 -12.24 -18.04 5.04
CA ASP A 204 -13.52 -17.42 4.75
C ASP A 204 -13.32 -15.91 4.56
N VAL A 205 -13.55 -15.42 3.35
CA VAL A 205 -13.64 -13.98 3.08
C VAL A 205 -15.11 -13.60 3.21
N THR A 206 -15.41 -12.71 4.16
CA THR A 206 -16.79 -12.39 4.52
C THR A 206 -17.01 -10.89 4.71
N THR A 207 -18.22 -10.42 4.41
CA THR A 207 -18.72 -9.10 4.79
C THR A 207 -19.55 -9.13 6.07
N GLU A 208 -19.81 -10.31 6.64
CA GLU A 208 -20.47 -10.47 7.92
C GLU A 208 -19.50 -10.18 9.07
N ALA A 209 -19.88 -9.29 9.97
CA ALA A 209 -19.07 -9.01 11.15
C ALA A 209 -19.03 -10.25 12.06
N PRO A 210 -17.84 -10.78 12.41
CA PRO A 210 -17.74 -11.91 13.31
C PRO A 210 -18.13 -11.50 14.73
N THR A 211 -18.99 -12.30 15.38
CA THR A 211 -19.48 -12.05 16.74
C THR A 211 -18.35 -11.94 17.79
N SER A 212 -17.26 -12.67 17.57
CA SER A 212 -16.06 -12.63 18.42
C SER A 212 -14.82 -12.84 17.55
N PRO A 213 -14.19 -11.77 17.04
CA PRO A 213 -12.99 -11.88 16.22
C PRO A 213 -11.84 -12.45 17.05
N GLY A 214 -11.34 -13.62 16.66
CA GLY A 214 -10.24 -14.31 17.32
C GLY A 214 -8.87 -13.87 16.80
N THR A 215 -7.82 -14.60 17.19
CA THR A 215 -6.46 -14.38 16.66
C THR A 215 -6.36 -14.69 15.17
N ARG A 216 -7.26 -15.52 14.63
CA ARG A 216 -7.30 -15.93 13.21
C ARG A 216 -8.38 -15.21 12.41
N THR A 217 -8.75 -14.01 12.84
CA THR A 217 -9.65 -13.10 12.13
C THR A 217 -8.88 -11.84 11.75
N ALA A 218 -8.62 -11.63 10.46
CA ALA A 218 -8.12 -10.36 9.96
C ALA A 218 -9.31 -9.44 9.66
N THR A 219 -9.31 -8.22 10.20
CA THR A 219 -10.30 -7.20 9.85
C THR A 219 -9.66 -6.19 8.90
N ALA A 220 -10.19 -6.09 7.69
CA ALA A 220 -9.90 -5.01 6.76
C ALA A 220 -11.03 -3.99 6.85
N LEU A 221 -10.71 -2.77 7.28
CA LEU A 221 -11.65 -1.66 7.38
C LEU A 221 -11.56 -0.81 6.11
N ILE A 222 -12.62 -0.87 5.29
CA ILE A 222 -12.76 -0.08 4.08
C ILE A 222 -13.51 1.20 4.44
N THR A 223 -12.80 2.31 4.43
CA THR A 223 -13.30 3.62 4.85
C THR A 223 -12.58 4.73 4.08
N ARG A 224 -12.96 5.99 4.26
CA ARG A 224 -12.23 7.11 3.67
C ARG A 224 -11.05 7.55 4.53
N SER A 225 -10.17 8.37 3.98
CA SER A 225 -8.99 8.92 4.64
C SER A 225 -9.27 9.81 5.87
N THR A 226 -10.51 10.23 6.07
CA THR A 226 -10.96 11.06 7.21
C THR A 226 -12.10 10.41 8.00
N ASP A 227 -12.17 10.71 9.28
CA ASP A 227 -13.19 10.18 10.18
C ASP A 227 -14.52 10.97 10.09
N ALA A 228 -15.48 10.63 10.95
CA ALA A 228 -16.79 11.29 11.02
C ALA A 228 -16.72 12.80 11.34
N THR A 229 -15.64 13.27 11.97
CA THR A 229 -15.42 14.69 12.28
C THR A 229 -14.67 15.44 11.18
N GLY A 230 -14.24 14.74 10.12
CA GLY A 230 -13.39 15.27 9.05
C GLY A 230 -11.90 15.31 9.42
N ALA A 231 -11.52 14.80 10.59
CA ALA A 231 -10.12 14.71 11.00
C ALA A 231 -9.45 13.49 10.33
N PRO A 232 -8.14 13.54 10.04
CA PRO A 232 -7.47 12.46 9.34
C PRO A 232 -7.47 11.15 10.15
N ASN A 233 -7.70 10.04 9.46
CA ASN A 233 -7.41 8.69 9.94
C ASN A 233 -5.89 8.41 9.92
N PRO A 234 -5.39 7.33 10.56
CA PRO A 234 -3.96 7.05 10.60
C PRO A 234 -3.34 6.95 9.21
N SER A 235 -2.19 7.61 8.96
CA SER A 235 -1.55 7.62 7.63
C SER A 235 -2.52 7.95 6.48
N SER A 236 -3.41 8.95 6.66
CA SER A 236 -4.52 9.28 5.76
C SER A 236 -4.15 9.58 4.29
N THR A 237 -2.88 9.68 3.92
CA THR A 237 -2.44 9.84 2.53
C THR A 237 -2.09 8.51 1.84
N ALA A 238 -2.21 7.39 2.54
CA ALA A 238 -1.93 6.05 2.02
C ALA A 238 -3.14 5.45 1.30
N GLY A 239 -2.96 4.48 0.41
CA GLY A 239 -4.03 3.61 -0.08
C GLY A 239 -4.48 2.60 0.98
N GLY A 240 -3.54 2.15 1.83
CA GLY A 240 -3.86 1.29 2.96
C GLY A 240 -2.67 1.13 3.93
N ILE A 241 -2.98 0.70 5.14
CA ILE A 241 -1.99 0.41 6.19
C ILE A 241 -2.33 -0.86 6.97
N ALA A 242 -1.32 -1.64 7.34
CA ALA A 242 -1.51 -2.85 8.14
C ALA A 242 -0.24 -3.20 8.93
N TYR A 243 -0.40 -3.58 10.20
CA TYR A 243 0.69 -4.13 10.99
C TYR A 243 1.12 -5.50 10.44
N ILE A 244 2.43 -5.74 10.42
CA ILE A 244 3.02 -6.91 9.76
C ILE A 244 3.04 -8.11 10.70
N ASN A 245 2.68 -9.29 10.20
CA ASN A 245 2.82 -10.56 10.94
C ASN A 245 1.99 -10.60 12.26
N VAL A 246 0.80 -10.00 12.24
CA VAL A 246 -0.11 -9.97 13.40
C VAL A 246 -1.20 -11.04 13.35
N PHE A 247 -1.54 -11.54 12.15
CA PHE A 247 -2.53 -12.59 11.97
C PHE A 247 -2.07 -13.88 12.65
N GLY A 248 -2.94 -14.48 13.47
CA GLY A 248 -2.63 -15.65 14.29
C GLY A 248 -1.87 -15.33 15.58
N SER A 249 -1.40 -14.09 15.77
CA SER A 249 -0.72 -13.68 17.01
C SER A 249 -1.71 -13.42 18.15
N ALA A 250 -1.24 -13.56 19.39
CA ALA A 250 -2.04 -13.24 20.58
C ALA A 250 -2.46 -11.75 20.63
N ASN A 251 -1.77 -10.87 19.91
CA ASN A 251 -2.03 -9.43 19.88
C ASN A 251 -2.79 -8.99 18.62
N ASN A 252 -3.36 -9.91 17.84
CA ASN A 252 -4.08 -9.60 16.60
C ASN A 252 -5.12 -8.48 16.80
N SER A 253 -5.93 -8.55 17.85
CA SER A 253 -6.95 -7.54 18.15
C SER A 253 -6.36 -6.16 18.50
N TYR A 254 -5.18 -6.12 19.14
CA TYR A 254 -4.51 -4.87 19.49
C TYR A 254 -3.92 -4.17 18.26
N TYR A 255 -3.49 -4.91 17.24
CA TYR A 255 -2.96 -4.36 15.99
C TYR A 255 -4.00 -4.26 14.86
N SER A 256 -5.24 -4.65 15.13
CA SER A 256 -6.36 -4.51 14.20
C SER A 256 -6.95 -3.09 14.25
N PRO A 257 -7.65 -2.65 13.19
CA PRO A 257 -7.79 -3.31 11.87
C PRO A 257 -6.62 -2.96 10.93
N ALA A 258 -6.54 -3.64 9.79
CA ALA A 258 -5.90 -3.07 8.61
C ALA A 258 -6.84 -2.01 8.01
N TRP A 259 -6.32 -0.87 7.58
CA TRP A 259 -7.12 0.20 6.99
C TRP A 259 -6.93 0.23 5.48
N VAL A 260 -8.02 0.43 4.75
CA VAL A 260 -8.04 0.60 3.30
C VAL A 260 -8.81 1.89 3.01
N TYR A 261 -8.12 2.88 2.42
CA TYR A 261 -8.64 4.21 2.16
C TYR A 261 -9.13 4.32 0.71
N TYR A 262 -10.41 4.04 0.48
CA TYR A 262 -10.95 3.94 -0.88
C TYR A 262 -10.82 5.23 -1.69
N ASP A 263 -10.81 6.38 -1.03
CA ASP A 263 -10.66 7.71 -1.62
C ASP A 263 -9.21 8.04 -2.03
N ASN A 264 -8.26 7.18 -1.68
CA ASN A 264 -6.86 7.25 -2.11
C ASN A 264 -6.49 6.17 -3.14
N LEU A 265 -7.39 5.24 -3.44
CA LEU A 265 -7.18 4.19 -4.44
C LEU A 265 -7.65 4.68 -5.81
N SER A 266 -6.85 4.46 -6.86
CA SER A 266 -7.27 4.79 -8.22
C SER A 266 -8.26 3.73 -8.73
N ASN A 267 -9.38 4.17 -9.32
CA ASN A 267 -10.41 3.30 -9.90
C ASN A 267 -9.97 2.72 -11.27
N LEU A 268 -8.82 2.03 -11.34
CA LEU A 268 -8.21 1.60 -12.60
C LEU A 268 -8.72 0.26 -13.16
N GLU A 269 -9.89 -0.23 -12.72
CA GLU A 269 -10.48 -1.45 -13.29
C GLU A 269 -11.97 -1.31 -13.61
#